data_AF-A0A095CBI9-F1
#
_entry.id   AF-A0A095CBI9-F1
#
_cell.length_a   1.000
_cell.length_b   1.000
_cell.length_c   1.000
_cell.angle_alpha   90.00
_cell.angle_beta   90.00
_cell.angle_gamma   90.00
#
_symmetry.space_group_name_H-M   'P 1'
#
loop_
_entity.id
_entity.type
_entity.pdbx_description
1 polymer ?
#
loop_
_entity_poly.entity_id
_entity_poly.type
_entity_poly.pdbx_seq_one_letter_code
_entity_poly.pdbx_strand_id
1 'polypeptide(L)'
;RFYEPLHIKNPQIGVDDSLPSTFELVHEQEAKEVISLDSSERAQQFLRRGCPLGYRARLWALCLNAKVTEHDRLYYEQLKSFVAENEYMTDQLICKEVQLTASNDDMHFVFCDYTYQILLPFTRDQTVLSHFKTMLGSPPRIIIKNSKETYIYPPSGVIPFHGFSMYMLPLCYLYDDPVTLYVTFRQLYIRYFYKLHTISDENSGILCLCLLFERLLQTKEPEIFFHLKSFGAQPVRFIFKWLVRAFSGFLAPDQVLLLWDRILGFDSLEILSVLAVAIFSYRRTNLLLVKTNADVEAVLADLTSIRVISLLQMVMFTN
;
A
#
# COMPACT_ATOMS: atom_id res chain seq x y z
N ARG A 1 -6.09 -1.20 23.82
CA ARG A 1 -6.80 -0.87 22.55
C ARG A 1 -5.85 -1.20 21.40
N PHE A 2 -6.31 -1.76 20.27
CA PHE A 2 -5.42 -2.24 19.19
C PHE A 2 -4.43 -1.17 18.70
N TYR A 3 -4.90 0.06 18.47
CA TYR A 3 -4.08 1.21 18.05
C TYR A 3 -3.44 2.01 19.20
N GLU A 4 -3.40 1.50 20.44
CA GLU A 4 -2.81 2.21 21.58
C GLU A 4 -1.39 2.76 21.31
N PRO A 5 -0.48 2.04 20.63
CA PRO A 5 0.85 2.58 20.31
C PRO A 5 0.84 3.87 19.49
N LEU A 6 -0.23 4.15 18.73
CA LEU A 6 -0.39 5.37 17.93
C LEU A 6 -0.93 6.55 18.76
N HIS A 7 -1.28 6.38 20.03
CA HIS A 7 -1.88 7.43 20.87
C HIS A 7 -1.07 8.75 20.85
N ILE A 8 -1.75 9.90 20.94
CA ILE A 8 -1.14 11.25 20.88
C ILE A 8 -0.08 11.52 21.97
N LYS A 9 -0.08 10.72 23.04
CA LYS A 9 0.89 10.80 24.14
C LYS A 9 2.18 10.03 23.86
N ASN A 10 2.15 9.11 22.88
CA ASN A 10 3.30 8.33 22.50
C ASN A 10 4.04 9.08 21.39
N PRO A 11 5.36 9.27 21.49
CA PRO A 11 6.13 9.89 20.43
C PRO A 11 6.08 9.02 19.15
N GLN A 12 5.97 9.67 18.00
CA GLN A 12 5.79 9.05 16.69
C GLN A 12 6.75 9.65 15.67
N ILE A 13 7.32 8.84 14.79
CA ILE A 13 7.97 9.36 13.58
C ILE A 13 6.91 9.91 12.61
N GLY A 14 7.17 11.10 12.05
CA GLY A 14 6.26 11.80 11.13
C GLY A 14 5.32 12.81 11.79
N VAL A 15 5.64 13.25 13.01
CA VAL A 15 4.94 14.34 13.75
C VAL A 15 5.98 15.37 14.20
N ASP A 16 6.85 15.73 13.26
CA ASP A 16 8.18 16.29 13.50
C ASP A 16 8.14 17.71 14.12
N ASP A 17 7.05 18.45 13.95
CA ASP A 17 6.86 19.78 14.54
C ASP A 17 6.66 19.77 16.07
N SER A 18 6.54 18.58 16.68
CA SER A 18 6.19 18.41 18.10
C SER A 18 7.17 17.57 18.92
N LEU A 19 8.23 17.05 18.30
CA LEU A 19 9.14 16.12 18.96
C LEU A 19 10.34 16.82 19.59
N PRO A 20 10.74 16.45 20.82
CA PRO A 20 12.07 16.73 21.31
C PRO A 20 13.08 15.99 20.41
N SER A 21 14.13 16.68 19.96
CA SER A 21 15.23 16.09 19.16
C SER A 21 15.86 14.83 19.79
N THR A 22 15.69 14.65 21.10
CA THR A 22 16.13 13.46 21.83
C THR A 22 15.35 12.20 21.46
N PHE A 23 14.07 12.29 21.05
CA PHE A 23 13.28 11.10 20.72
C PHE A 23 13.82 10.39 19.48
N GLU A 24 14.08 11.13 18.40
CA GLU A 24 14.54 10.54 17.14
C GLU A 24 15.86 9.79 17.34
N LEU A 25 16.82 10.40 18.06
CA LEU A 25 18.09 9.77 18.40
C LEU A 25 17.94 8.47 19.21
N VAL A 26 17.06 8.48 20.22
CA VAL A 26 16.78 7.27 21.02
C VAL A 26 16.11 6.21 20.14
N HIS A 27 15.19 6.61 19.28
CA HIS A 27 14.46 5.68 18.43
C HIS A 27 15.36 5.07 17.32
N GLU A 28 16.35 5.82 16.83
CA GLU A 28 17.40 5.26 15.96
C GLU A 28 18.29 4.24 16.68
N GLN A 29 18.60 4.46 17.96
CA GLN A 29 19.34 3.48 18.76
C GLN A 29 18.51 2.20 18.95
N GLU A 30 17.23 2.33 19.31
CA GLU A 30 16.28 1.21 19.37
C GLU A 30 16.21 0.45 18.03
N ALA A 31 16.20 1.16 16.89
CA ALA A 31 16.20 0.53 15.57
C ALA A 31 17.44 -0.35 15.34
N LYS A 32 18.63 0.11 15.74
CA LYS A 32 19.88 -0.66 15.64
C LYS A 32 19.81 -1.92 16.50
N GLU A 33 19.29 -1.81 17.72
CA GLU A 33 19.12 -2.96 18.61
C GLU A 33 18.18 -4.00 18.01
N VAL A 34 17.00 -3.58 17.54
CA VAL A 34 16.03 -4.47 16.88
C VAL A 34 16.66 -5.20 15.68
N ILE A 35 17.42 -4.48 14.86
CA ILE A 35 18.11 -5.07 13.71
C ILE A 35 19.19 -6.08 14.17
N SER A 36 19.93 -5.77 15.24
CA SER A 36 20.97 -6.67 15.76
C SER A 36 20.41 -7.97 16.34
N LEU A 37 19.19 -7.92 16.90
CA LEU A 37 18.49 -9.08 17.46
C LEU A 37 17.85 -9.98 16.40
N ASP A 38 17.83 -9.54 15.13
CA ASP A 38 17.32 -10.30 13.99
C ASP A 38 15.90 -10.88 14.17
N SER A 39 15.01 -10.11 14.80
CA SER A 39 13.67 -10.57 15.20
C SER A 39 12.58 -9.86 14.42
N SER A 40 11.86 -10.60 13.58
CA SER A 40 10.73 -10.10 12.78
C SER A 40 9.59 -9.55 13.65
N GLU A 41 9.29 -10.22 14.77
CA GLU A 41 8.29 -9.79 15.76
C GLU A 41 8.65 -8.44 16.39
N ARG A 42 9.93 -8.24 16.76
CA ARG A 42 10.40 -6.97 17.32
C ARG A 42 10.38 -5.86 16.27
N ALA A 43 10.78 -6.16 15.03
CA ALA A 43 10.66 -5.22 13.92
C ALA A 43 9.20 -4.79 13.72
N GLN A 44 8.27 -5.74 13.75
CA GLN A 44 6.83 -5.44 13.66
C GLN A 44 6.36 -4.53 14.80
N GLN A 45 6.70 -4.85 16.06
CA GLN A 45 6.31 -4.01 17.20
C GLN A 45 6.90 -2.60 17.13
N PHE A 46 8.16 -2.49 16.69
CA PHE A 46 8.86 -1.22 16.50
C PHE A 46 8.13 -0.32 15.50
N LEU A 47 7.76 -0.87 14.33
CA LEU A 47 7.13 -0.13 13.22
C LEU A 47 5.77 0.51 13.59
N ARG A 48 5.12 0.09 14.68
CA ARG A 48 3.87 0.71 15.17
C ARG A 48 4.02 2.20 15.50
N ARG A 49 5.23 2.64 15.87
CA ARG A 49 5.56 4.06 16.16
C ARG A 49 6.19 4.80 14.96
N GLY A 50 6.28 4.12 13.81
CA GLY A 50 6.96 4.60 12.61
C GLY A 50 8.43 4.24 12.60
N CYS A 51 9.07 4.44 11.44
CA CYS A 51 10.48 4.08 11.24
C CYS A 51 11.33 5.30 10.87
N PRO A 52 12.50 5.52 11.48
CA PRO A 52 13.42 6.54 11.00
C PRO A 52 13.92 6.20 9.58
N LEU A 53 14.12 7.23 8.75
CA LEU A 53 14.35 7.07 7.30
C LEU A 53 15.48 6.09 6.97
N GLY A 54 16.64 6.22 7.65
CA GLY A 54 17.83 5.41 7.37
C GLY A 54 17.74 3.93 7.76
N TYR A 55 16.70 3.51 8.49
CA TYR A 55 16.55 2.13 8.97
C TYR A 55 15.35 1.41 8.34
N ARG A 56 14.49 2.13 7.61
CA ARG A 56 13.23 1.59 7.06
C ARG A 56 13.44 0.35 6.19
N ALA A 57 14.31 0.44 5.20
CA ALA A 57 14.58 -0.67 4.28
C ALA A 57 14.96 -1.97 5.01
N ARG A 58 15.80 -1.88 6.04
CA ARG A 58 16.28 -3.01 6.83
C ARG A 58 15.21 -3.56 7.77
N LEU A 59 14.48 -2.69 8.47
CA LEU A 59 13.40 -3.10 9.37
C LEU A 59 12.23 -3.73 8.62
N TRP A 60 11.89 -3.23 7.43
CA TRP A 60 10.88 -3.85 6.58
C TRP A 60 11.33 -5.22 6.09
N ALA A 61 12.58 -5.35 5.65
CA ALA A 61 13.14 -6.64 5.26
C ALA A 61 13.08 -7.66 6.40
N LEU A 62 13.34 -7.25 7.65
CA LEU A 62 13.18 -8.10 8.83
C LEU A 62 11.71 -8.46 9.10
N CYS A 63 10.82 -7.46 9.13
CA CYS A 63 9.40 -7.65 9.42
C CYS A 63 8.70 -8.56 8.39
N LEU A 64 9.12 -8.48 7.13
CA LEU A 64 8.58 -9.25 6.01
C LEU A 64 9.29 -10.59 5.80
N ASN A 65 10.36 -10.87 6.56
CA ASN A 65 11.29 -11.98 6.29
C ASN A 65 11.80 -11.97 4.84
N ALA A 66 12.07 -10.78 4.30
CA ALA A 66 12.46 -10.52 2.92
C ALA A 66 13.97 -10.34 2.75
N LYS A 67 14.78 -11.00 3.58
CA LYS A 67 16.24 -10.99 3.40
C LYS A 67 16.61 -11.71 2.12
N VAL A 68 17.29 -11.01 1.21
CA VAL A 68 17.73 -11.56 -0.08
C VAL A 68 18.78 -12.64 0.14
N THR A 69 18.56 -13.79 -0.49
CA THR A 69 19.52 -14.89 -0.56
C THR A 69 20.13 -15.01 -1.96
N GLU A 70 21.20 -15.79 -2.10
CA GLU A 70 21.75 -16.12 -3.42
C GLU A 70 20.74 -16.86 -4.32
N HIS A 71 19.85 -17.65 -3.72
CA HIS A 71 18.78 -18.29 -4.46
C HIS A 71 17.81 -17.27 -5.05
N ASP A 72 17.45 -16.22 -4.31
CA ASP A 72 16.59 -15.15 -4.81
C ASP A 72 17.24 -14.39 -5.97
N ARG A 73 18.56 -14.16 -5.92
CA ARG A 73 19.31 -13.52 -7.03
C ARG A 73 19.25 -14.37 -8.29
N LEU A 74 19.55 -15.66 -8.17
CA LEU A 74 19.49 -16.60 -9.29
C LEU A 74 18.06 -16.70 -9.86
N TYR A 75 17.06 -16.77 -8.99
CA TYR A 75 15.67 -16.83 -9.40
C TYR A 75 15.21 -15.56 -10.11
N TYR A 76 15.59 -14.39 -9.62
CA TYR A 76 15.30 -13.12 -10.28
C TYR A 76 15.95 -13.01 -11.67
N GLU A 77 17.20 -13.46 -11.83
CA GLU A 77 17.84 -13.51 -13.14
C GLU A 77 17.14 -14.49 -14.10
N GLN A 78 16.66 -15.64 -13.62
CA GLN A 78 15.81 -16.54 -14.42
C GLN A 78 14.52 -15.86 -14.88
N LEU A 79 13.83 -15.12 -14.00
CA LEU A 79 12.64 -14.36 -14.38
C LEU A 79 12.94 -13.31 -15.45
N LYS A 80 14.08 -12.62 -15.36
CA LYS A 80 14.53 -11.68 -16.40
C LYS A 80 14.78 -12.37 -17.74
N SER A 81 15.43 -13.54 -17.73
CA SER A 81 15.58 -14.35 -18.95
C SER A 81 14.23 -14.71 -19.56
N PHE A 82 13.24 -15.11 -18.74
CA PHE A 82 11.89 -15.40 -19.25
C PHE A 82 11.18 -14.19 -19.84
N VAL A 83 11.38 -12.99 -19.28
CA VAL A 83 10.86 -11.73 -19.85
C VAL A 83 11.52 -11.45 -21.20
N ALA A 84 12.83 -11.66 -21.33
CA ALA A 84 13.56 -11.42 -22.58
C ALA A 84 13.21 -12.45 -23.69
N GLU A 85 12.95 -13.70 -23.30
CA GLU A 85 12.65 -14.81 -24.22
C GLU A 85 11.18 -14.86 -24.63
N ASN A 86 10.25 -14.40 -23.78
CA ASN A 86 8.82 -14.56 -23.99
C ASN A 86 8.06 -13.23 -23.86
N GLU A 87 7.50 -12.77 -24.99
CA GLU A 87 6.61 -11.62 -25.03
C GLU A 87 5.18 -12.01 -24.63
N TYR A 88 4.67 -11.40 -23.57
CA TYR A 88 3.32 -11.62 -23.06
C TYR A 88 2.44 -10.38 -23.25
N MET A 89 1.13 -10.57 -23.44
CA MET A 89 0.15 -9.49 -23.44
C MET A 89 0.23 -8.62 -22.17
N THR A 90 0.59 -9.23 -21.02
CA THR A 90 0.80 -8.50 -19.78
C THR A 90 1.96 -7.50 -19.84
N ASP A 91 2.93 -7.67 -20.74
CA ASP A 91 4.01 -6.69 -20.95
C ASP A 91 3.46 -5.39 -21.50
N GLN A 92 2.58 -5.48 -22.50
CA GLN A 92 1.93 -4.32 -23.09
C GLN A 92 1.06 -3.59 -22.05
N LEU A 93 0.41 -4.34 -21.15
CA LEU A 93 -0.33 -3.75 -20.02
C LEU A 93 0.61 -3.04 -19.04
N ILE A 94 1.77 -3.62 -18.71
CA ILE A 94 2.77 -2.97 -17.86
C ILE A 94 3.34 -1.73 -18.53
N CYS A 95 3.75 -1.80 -19.80
CA CYS A 95 4.25 -0.64 -20.55
C CYS A 95 3.24 0.50 -20.59
N LYS A 96 1.98 0.19 -20.88
CA LYS A 96 0.91 1.20 -20.86
C LYS A 96 0.67 1.75 -19.46
N GLU A 97 0.71 0.92 -18.43
CA GLU A 97 0.58 1.34 -17.04
C GLU A 97 1.69 2.32 -16.65
N VAL A 98 2.97 1.98 -16.89
CA VAL A 98 4.12 2.84 -16.57
C VAL A 98 4.00 4.21 -17.28
N GLN A 99 3.58 4.21 -18.54
CA GLN A 99 3.35 5.44 -19.31
C GLN A 99 2.23 6.31 -18.73
N LEU A 100 1.19 5.70 -18.16
CA LEU A 100 0.04 6.42 -17.60
C LEU A 100 0.26 6.85 -16.14
N THR A 101 1.20 6.22 -15.43
CA THR A 101 1.49 6.49 -14.02
C THR A 101 2.85 7.14 -13.84
N ALA A 102 3.91 6.35 -13.68
CA ALA A 102 5.24 6.81 -13.31
C ALA A 102 5.74 7.91 -14.25
N SER A 103 5.61 7.73 -15.57
CA SER A 103 6.09 8.71 -16.55
C SER A 103 5.37 10.06 -16.51
N ASN A 104 4.14 10.11 -16.01
CA ASN A 104 3.32 11.33 -15.94
C ASN A 104 3.21 11.89 -14.52
N ASP A 105 4.03 11.38 -13.59
CA ASP A 105 4.00 11.77 -12.19
C ASP A 105 5.30 12.49 -11.82
N ASP A 106 5.17 13.73 -11.32
CA ASP A 106 6.30 14.60 -11.00
C ASP A 106 7.24 14.00 -9.94
N MET A 107 6.72 13.11 -9.09
CA MET A 107 7.50 12.47 -8.03
C MET A 107 8.11 11.13 -8.47
N HIS A 108 7.59 10.47 -9.50
CA HIS A 108 7.95 9.09 -9.82
C HIS A 108 8.56 8.86 -11.20
N PHE A 109 8.62 9.89 -12.05
CA PHE A 109 9.15 9.77 -13.43
C PHE A 109 10.56 9.19 -13.52
N VAL A 110 11.39 9.37 -12.48
CA VAL A 110 12.76 8.84 -12.42
C VAL A 110 12.81 7.31 -12.26
N PHE A 111 11.69 6.67 -11.86
CA PHE A 111 11.65 5.24 -11.53
C PHE A 111 11.02 4.37 -12.62
N CYS A 112 10.83 4.88 -13.84
CA CYS A 112 10.25 4.10 -14.93
C CYS A 112 11.02 2.80 -15.21
N ASP A 113 12.36 2.86 -15.28
CA ASP A 113 13.20 1.69 -15.52
C ASP A 113 13.13 0.68 -14.38
N TYR A 114 13.11 1.16 -13.14
CA TYR A 114 12.88 0.31 -11.96
C TYR A 114 11.52 -0.37 -12.06
N THR A 115 10.49 0.35 -12.50
CA THR A 115 9.13 -0.19 -12.62
C THR A 115 9.07 -1.37 -13.59
N TYR A 116 9.77 -1.28 -14.73
CA TYR A 116 9.91 -2.41 -15.65
C TYR A 116 10.67 -3.58 -15.04
N GLN A 117 11.79 -3.31 -14.38
CA GLN A 117 12.64 -4.34 -13.75
C GLN A 117 11.91 -5.13 -12.68
N ILE A 118 10.90 -4.55 -12.02
CA ILE A 118 10.15 -5.26 -10.98
C ILE A 118 8.87 -5.90 -11.53
N LEU A 119 8.05 -5.14 -12.26
CA LEU A 119 6.72 -5.61 -12.63
C LEU A 119 6.73 -6.64 -13.76
N LEU A 120 7.67 -6.57 -14.71
CA LEU A 120 7.77 -7.57 -15.77
C LEU A 120 8.15 -8.94 -15.17
N PRO A 121 9.25 -9.09 -14.39
CA PRO A 121 9.54 -10.35 -13.70
C PRO A 121 8.40 -10.81 -12.79
N PHE A 122 7.74 -9.89 -12.08
CA PHE A 122 6.64 -10.23 -11.18
C PHE A 122 5.52 -11.00 -11.88
N THR A 123 5.14 -10.59 -13.09
CA THR A 123 4.08 -11.29 -13.84
C THR A 123 4.45 -12.74 -14.19
N ARG A 124 5.73 -13.09 -14.25
CA ARG A 124 6.26 -14.45 -14.54
C ARG A 124 6.45 -15.31 -13.29
N ASP A 125 6.41 -14.72 -12.10
CA ASP A 125 6.76 -15.42 -10.87
C ASP A 125 5.65 -16.35 -10.38
N GLN A 126 5.85 -17.66 -10.58
CA GLN A 126 4.90 -18.69 -10.14
C GLN A 126 4.85 -18.87 -8.62
N THR A 127 5.84 -18.37 -7.86
CA THR A 127 5.79 -18.38 -6.39
C THR A 127 4.65 -17.48 -5.89
N VAL A 128 4.37 -16.38 -6.61
CA VAL A 128 3.21 -15.52 -6.35
C VAL A 128 1.91 -16.31 -6.50
N LEU A 129 1.76 -17.07 -7.58
CA LEU A 129 0.60 -17.94 -7.80
C LEU A 129 0.44 -18.99 -6.70
N SER A 130 1.55 -19.56 -6.22
CA SER A 130 1.52 -20.58 -5.17
C SER A 130 0.88 -20.09 -3.87
N HIS A 131 1.04 -18.80 -3.55
CA HIS A 131 0.43 -18.16 -2.39
C HIS A 131 -1.10 -18.08 -2.49
N PHE A 132 -1.64 -18.04 -3.72
CA PHE A 132 -3.08 -17.94 -3.97
C PHE A 132 -3.79 -19.29 -4.14
N LYS A 133 -3.07 -20.42 -4.08
CA LYS A 133 -3.68 -21.76 -4.23
C LYS A 133 -4.73 -22.09 -3.18
N THR A 134 -4.67 -21.44 -2.02
CA THR A 134 -5.61 -21.63 -0.90
C THR A 134 -6.77 -20.62 -0.92
N MET A 135 -6.78 -19.68 -1.88
CA MET A 135 -7.80 -18.64 -1.97
C MET A 135 -9.03 -19.09 -2.76
N LEU A 136 -10.18 -18.50 -2.44
CA LEU A 136 -11.43 -18.75 -3.17
C LEU A 136 -11.41 -18.21 -4.62
N GLY A 137 -10.54 -17.23 -4.90
CA GLY A 137 -10.38 -16.64 -6.23
C GLY A 137 -9.70 -17.59 -7.19
N SER A 138 -10.36 -17.92 -8.31
CA SER A 138 -9.72 -18.69 -9.38
C SER A 138 -8.78 -17.78 -10.19
N PRO A 139 -7.50 -18.15 -10.36
CA PRO A 139 -6.59 -17.37 -11.18
C PRO A 139 -7.08 -17.36 -12.64
N PRO A 140 -6.77 -16.32 -13.41
CA PRO A 140 -7.20 -16.21 -14.80
C PRO A 140 -6.65 -17.38 -15.61
N ARG A 141 -7.54 -18.01 -16.38
CA ARG A 141 -7.20 -19.15 -17.24
C ARG A 141 -7.43 -18.80 -18.69
N ILE A 142 -6.48 -19.17 -19.53
CA ILE A 142 -6.59 -19.10 -20.98
C ILE A 142 -6.78 -20.51 -21.55
N ILE A 143 -7.57 -20.58 -22.62
CA ILE A 143 -7.72 -21.78 -23.44
C ILE A 143 -6.98 -21.50 -24.73
N ILE A 144 -5.96 -22.30 -25.04
CA ILE A 144 -5.25 -22.17 -26.31
C ILE A 144 -6.20 -22.66 -27.41
N LYS A 145 -6.40 -21.84 -28.45
CA LYS A 145 -7.20 -22.22 -29.63
C LYS A 145 -6.71 -23.57 -30.15
N ASN A 146 -7.63 -24.53 -30.27
CA ASN A 146 -7.42 -25.93 -30.69
C ASN A 146 -6.87 -26.90 -29.62
N SER A 147 -6.76 -26.49 -28.36
CA SER A 147 -6.51 -27.40 -27.23
C SER A 147 -7.69 -27.38 -26.25
N LYS A 148 -7.95 -28.50 -25.56
CA LYS A 148 -8.89 -28.54 -24.43
C LYS A 148 -8.23 -28.18 -23.09
N GLU A 149 -6.94 -27.86 -23.11
CA GLU A 149 -6.15 -27.61 -21.91
C GLU A 149 -6.28 -26.14 -21.49
N THR A 150 -6.53 -25.94 -20.20
CA THR A 150 -6.60 -24.62 -19.58
C THR A 150 -5.28 -24.31 -18.88
N TYR A 151 -4.67 -23.18 -19.19
CA TYR A 151 -3.43 -22.72 -18.58
C TYR A 151 -3.69 -21.49 -17.73
N ILE A 152 -2.99 -21.35 -16.60
CA ILE A 152 -3.04 -20.13 -15.79
C ILE A 152 -2.20 -19.05 -16.47
N TYR A 153 -2.76 -17.86 -16.62
CA TYR A 153 -2.09 -16.76 -17.30
C TYR A 153 -2.46 -15.40 -16.68
N PRO A 154 -1.49 -14.54 -16.34
CA PRO A 154 -0.04 -14.76 -16.47
C PRO A 154 0.48 -15.80 -15.45
N PRO A 155 1.75 -16.26 -15.53
CA PRO A 155 2.27 -17.29 -14.62
C PRO A 155 2.14 -16.96 -13.13
N SER A 156 2.18 -15.67 -12.76
CA SER A 156 1.91 -15.19 -11.40
C SER A 156 0.45 -15.30 -10.96
N GLY A 157 -0.48 -15.48 -11.89
CA GLY A 157 -1.92 -15.42 -11.64
C GLY A 157 -2.48 -14.00 -11.46
N VAL A 158 -1.67 -12.96 -11.63
CA VAL A 158 -2.06 -11.56 -11.39
C VAL A 158 -2.09 -10.79 -12.71
N ILE A 159 -3.29 -10.34 -13.12
CA ILE A 159 -3.42 -9.45 -14.27
C ILE A 159 -3.14 -8.01 -13.81
N PRO A 160 -2.17 -7.30 -14.42
CA PRO A 160 -1.93 -5.89 -14.13
C PRO A 160 -3.17 -5.03 -14.41
N PHE A 161 -3.40 -4.05 -13.55
CA PHE A 161 -4.51 -3.10 -13.66
C PHE A 161 -4.02 -1.66 -13.50
N HIS A 162 -4.88 -0.69 -13.77
CA HIS A 162 -4.49 0.71 -13.69
C HIS A 162 -4.22 1.16 -12.24
N GLY A 163 -2.99 1.56 -11.96
CA GLY A 163 -2.48 1.86 -10.61
C GLY A 163 -1.72 0.71 -9.97
N PHE A 164 -1.48 -0.40 -10.67
CA PHE A 164 -0.70 -1.53 -10.15
C PHE A 164 0.74 -1.12 -9.82
N SER A 165 1.33 -0.24 -10.63
CA SER A 165 2.66 0.34 -10.40
C SER A 165 2.78 1.11 -9.07
N MET A 166 1.67 1.66 -8.56
CA MET A 166 1.67 2.48 -7.34
C MET A 166 2.04 1.68 -6.09
N TYR A 167 1.92 0.36 -6.10
CA TYR A 167 2.38 -0.47 -4.98
C TYR A 167 3.90 -0.58 -4.87
N MET A 168 4.60 -0.37 -5.98
CA MET A 168 6.04 -0.53 -6.07
C MET A 168 6.77 0.82 -6.02
N LEU A 169 6.19 1.86 -6.61
CA LEU A 169 6.83 3.17 -6.75
C LEU A 169 7.37 3.78 -5.44
N PRO A 170 6.64 3.79 -4.31
CA PRO A 170 7.19 4.30 -3.04
C PRO A 170 8.40 3.51 -2.54
N LEU A 171 8.53 2.23 -2.91
CA LEU A 171 9.64 1.38 -2.50
C LEU A 171 10.94 1.74 -3.23
N CYS A 172 10.87 2.37 -4.40
CA CYS A 172 12.05 2.83 -5.14
C CYS A 172 12.86 3.88 -4.37
N TYR A 173 12.22 4.59 -3.43
CA TYR A 173 12.91 5.52 -2.52
C TYR A 173 13.69 4.82 -1.40
N LEU A 174 13.49 3.50 -1.22
CA LEU A 174 14.09 2.73 -0.13
C LEU A 174 15.16 1.75 -0.60
N TYR A 175 15.09 1.29 -1.85
CA TYR A 175 15.89 0.18 -2.35
C TYR A 175 16.52 0.50 -3.70
N ASP A 176 17.85 0.58 -3.72
CA ASP A 176 18.61 0.80 -4.96
C ASP A 176 18.86 -0.51 -5.73
N ASP A 177 18.97 -1.65 -5.01
CA ASP A 177 19.18 -2.97 -5.61
C ASP A 177 17.85 -3.57 -6.11
N PRO A 178 17.72 -3.85 -7.42
CA PRO A 178 16.46 -4.33 -7.98
C PRO A 178 16.05 -5.71 -7.44
N VAL A 179 16.99 -6.56 -7.04
CA VAL A 179 16.66 -7.86 -6.44
C VAL A 179 16.01 -7.66 -5.06
N THR A 180 16.63 -6.83 -4.22
CA THR A 180 16.08 -6.50 -2.90
C THR A 180 14.71 -5.83 -3.00
N LEU A 181 14.56 -4.90 -3.94
CA LEU A 181 13.28 -4.27 -4.24
C LEU A 181 12.23 -5.29 -4.69
N TYR A 182 12.60 -6.21 -5.59
CA TYR A 182 11.72 -7.27 -6.08
C TYR A 182 11.23 -8.18 -4.97
N VAL A 183 12.16 -8.71 -4.15
CA VAL A 183 11.83 -9.62 -3.05
C VAL A 183 10.93 -8.94 -2.02
N THR A 184 11.23 -7.68 -1.68
CA THR A 184 10.41 -6.89 -0.75
C THR A 184 9.02 -6.62 -1.31
N PHE A 185 8.93 -6.17 -2.57
CA PHE A 185 7.67 -5.92 -3.27
C PHE A 185 6.80 -7.18 -3.32
N ARG A 186 7.40 -8.32 -3.69
CA ARG A 186 6.71 -9.62 -3.70
C ARG A 186 6.12 -9.95 -2.34
N GLN A 187 6.87 -9.78 -1.25
CA GLN A 187 6.37 -10.04 0.11
C GLN A 187 5.25 -9.10 0.54
N LEU A 188 5.38 -7.79 0.27
CA LEU A 188 4.31 -6.82 0.52
C LEU A 188 3.04 -7.16 -0.26
N TYR A 189 3.21 -7.53 -1.53
CA TYR A 189 2.10 -7.85 -2.40
C TYR A 189 1.34 -9.08 -1.92
N ILE A 190 2.04 -10.20 -1.67
CA ILE A 190 1.39 -11.45 -1.26
C ILE A 190 0.84 -11.39 0.17
N ARG A 191 1.36 -10.53 1.05
CA ARG A 191 0.84 -10.41 2.42
C ARG A 191 -0.32 -9.41 2.53
N TYR A 192 -0.27 -8.32 1.76
CA TYR A 192 -1.19 -7.20 1.91
C TYR A 192 -1.87 -6.77 0.61
N PHE A 193 -1.11 -6.37 -0.42
CA PHE A 193 -1.71 -5.62 -1.54
C PHE A 193 -2.71 -6.43 -2.38
N TYR A 194 -2.54 -7.75 -2.48
CA TYR A 194 -3.52 -8.58 -3.20
C TYR A 194 -4.94 -8.47 -2.63
N LYS A 195 -5.06 -8.23 -1.31
CA LYS A 195 -6.33 -8.10 -0.58
C LYS A 195 -7.12 -6.86 -0.98
N LEU A 196 -6.43 -5.86 -1.54
CA LEU A 196 -7.00 -4.58 -1.94
C LEU A 196 -7.72 -4.64 -3.29
N HIS A 197 -7.54 -5.73 -4.06
CA HIS A 197 -8.20 -5.90 -5.36
C HIS A 197 -8.74 -7.31 -5.59
N THR A 198 -8.64 -8.21 -4.61
CA THR A 198 -9.25 -9.54 -4.65
C THR A 198 -10.52 -9.55 -3.80
N ILE A 199 -11.61 -10.06 -4.36
CA ILE A 199 -12.84 -10.31 -3.59
C ILE A 199 -12.63 -11.58 -2.76
N SER A 200 -12.67 -11.43 -1.44
CA SER A 200 -12.52 -12.52 -0.47
C SER A 200 -13.43 -12.28 0.74
N ASP A 201 -13.58 -13.31 1.57
CA ASP A 201 -14.24 -13.28 2.87
C ASP A 201 -13.29 -12.85 4.01
N GLU A 202 -12.06 -12.46 3.68
CA GLU A 202 -11.10 -12.01 4.67
C GLU A 202 -11.49 -10.66 5.29
N ASN A 203 -11.39 -10.55 6.61
CA ASN A 203 -11.66 -9.31 7.36
C ASN A 203 -10.79 -8.11 6.92
N SER A 204 -9.64 -8.36 6.31
CA SER A 204 -8.73 -7.33 5.77
C SER A 204 -8.89 -7.07 4.26
N GLY A 205 -9.86 -7.71 3.60
CA GLY A 205 -10.13 -7.54 2.18
C GLY A 205 -10.79 -6.20 1.84
N ILE A 206 -10.70 -5.79 0.57
CA ILE A 206 -11.22 -4.49 0.09
C ILE A 206 -12.69 -4.25 0.46
N LEU A 207 -13.55 -5.27 0.42
CA LEU A 207 -14.96 -5.14 0.80
C LEU A 207 -15.14 -4.82 2.28
N CYS A 208 -14.39 -5.50 3.15
CA CYS A 208 -14.40 -5.25 4.59
C CYS A 208 -13.84 -3.86 4.92
N LEU A 209 -12.80 -3.40 4.21
CA LEU A 209 -12.27 -2.05 4.35
C LEU A 209 -13.29 -0.97 3.94
N CYS A 210 -14.01 -1.18 2.84
CA CYS A 210 -15.11 -0.30 2.42
C CYS A 210 -16.23 -0.24 3.46
N LEU A 211 -16.63 -1.39 4.01
CA LEU A 211 -17.64 -1.46 5.07
C LEU A 211 -17.17 -0.79 6.37
N LEU A 212 -15.91 -0.99 6.74
CA LEU A 212 -15.31 -0.35 7.90
C LEU A 212 -15.32 1.18 7.73
N PHE A 213 -14.94 1.68 6.56
CA PHE A 213 -14.98 3.11 6.25
C PHE A 213 -16.41 3.68 6.41
N GLU A 214 -17.42 3.08 5.78
CA GLU A 214 -18.80 3.58 5.86
C GLU A 214 -19.31 3.58 7.31
N ARG A 215 -19.04 2.52 8.09
CA ARG A 215 -19.42 2.44 9.52
C ARG A 215 -18.72 3.49 10.37
N LEU A 216 -17.42 3.67 10.18
CA LEU A 216 -16.63 4.65 10.92
C LEU A 216 -17.08 6.07 10.57
N LEU A 217 -17.29 6.38 9.29
CA LEU A 217 -17.78 7.69 8.84
C LEU A 217 -19.15 7.99 9.43
N GLN A 218 -20.08 7.03 9.38
CA GLN A 218 -21.42 7.21 9.97
C GLN A 218 -21.36 7.45 11.49
N THR A 219 -20.43 6.80 12.19
CA THR A 219 -20.31 6.91 13.66
C THR A 219 -19.59 8.19 14.08
N LYS A 220 -18.52 8.57 13.38
CA LYS A 220 -17.64 9.68 13.74
C LYS A 220 -18.05 11.00 13.12
N GLU A 221 -18.58 10.98 11.91
CA GLU A 221 -18.99 12.15 11.13
C GLU A 221 -20.41 11.99 10.57
N PRO A 222 -21.44 11.75 11.42
CA PRO A 222 -22.79 11.48 10.97
C PRO A 222 -23.38 12.59 10.10
N GLU A 223 -23.07 13.86 10.41
CA GLU A 223 -23.52 15.01 9.62
C GLU A 223 -23.00 14.96 8.19
N ILE A 224 -21.70 14.70 7.99
CA ILE A 224 -21.13 14.54 6.65
C ILE A 224 -21.79 13.35 5.95
N PHE A 225 -21.90 12.21 6.64
CA PHE A 225 -22.49 11.00 6.08
C PHE A 225 -23.92 11.25 5.55
N PHE A 226 -24.81 11.82 6.38
CA PHE A 226 -26.19 12.06 5.98
C PHE A 226 -26.33 13.19 4.96
N HIS A 227 -25.49 14.23 5.04
CA HIS A 227 -25.44 15.30 4.05
C HIS A 227 -25.09 14.77 2.66
N LEU A 228 -24.03 13.96 2.54
CA LEU A 228 -23.67 13.35 1.25
C LEU A 228 -24.79 12.44 0.72
N LYS A 229 -25.41 11.64 1.60
CA LYS A 229 -26.53 10.77 1.21
C LYS A 229 -27.77 11.55 0.76
N SER A 230 -28.02 12.76 1.28
CA SER A 230 -29.24 13.51 0.97
C SER A 230 -29.33 13.95 -0.50
N PHE A 231 -28.20 14.07 -1.20
CA PHE A 231 -28.16 14.33 -2.64
C PHE A 231 -27.66 13.12 -3.45
N GLY A 232 -27.69 11.92 -2.87
CA GLY A 232 -27.40 10.66 -3.55
C GLY A 232 -25.91 10.31 -3.68
N ALA A 233 -25.00 11.05 -3.03
CA ALA A 233 -23.60 10.71 -3.03
C ALA A 233 -23.33 9.48 -2.13
N GLN A 234 -22.45 8.60 -2.58
CA GLN A 234 -22.02 7.41 -1.84
C GLN A 234 -20.57 7.61 -1.38
N PRO A 235 -20.33 7.88 -0.08
CA PRO A 235 -19.00 8.22 0.42
C PRO A 235 -17.90 7.25 -0.02
N VAL A 236 -18.17 5.93 0.01
CA VAL A 236 -17.20 4.91 -0.40
C VAL A 236 -16.67 5.08 -1.83
N ARG A 237 -17.48 5.64 -2.75
CA ARG A 237 -17.07 5.79 -4.16
C ARG A 237 -15.90 6.76 -4.32
N PHE A 238 -15.81 7.78 -3.46
CA PHE A 238 -14.75 8.77 -3.51
C PHE A 238 -13.42 8.23 -2.98
N ILE A 239 -13.47 7.29 -2.03
CA ILE A 239 -12.27 6.75 -1.37
C ILE A 239 -11.82 5.40 -1.93
N PHE A 240 -12.62 4.76 -2.79
CA PHE A 240 -12.33 3.42 -3.29
C PHE A 240 -10.95 3.33 -3.96
N LYS A 241 -10.59 4.33 -4.79
CA LYS A 241 -9.28 4.37 -5.44
C LYS A 241 -8.13 4.54 -4.43
N TRP A 242 -8.35 5.25 -3.34
CA TRP A 242 -7.36 5.40 -2.27
C TRP A 242 -7.09 4.06 -1.59
N LEU A 243 -8.14 3.31 -1.25
CA LEU A 243 -8.01 2.00 -0.63
C LEU A 243 -7.32 1.00 -1.56
N VAL A 244 -7.76 0.92 -2.82
CA VAL A 244 -7.18 0.00 -3.82
C VAL A 244 -5.72 0.32 -4.13
N ARG A 245 -5.23 1.53 -3.88
CA ARG A 245 -3.81 1.89 -4.11
C ARG A 245 -3.01 2.04 -2.81
N ALA A 246 -3.60 1.68 -1.67
CA ALA A 246 -3.03 1.93 -0.34
C ALA A 246 -2.51 3.38 -0.18
N PHE A 247 -3.26 4.34 -0.74
CA PHE A 247 -2.98 5.79 -0.84
C PHE A 247 -1.77 6.20 -1.69
N SER A 248 -1.07 5.27 -2.31
CA SER A 248 0.02 5.58 -3.23
C SER A 248 -0.49 6.26 -4.51
N GLY A 249 0.21 7.30 -4.95
CA GLY A 249 -0.21 8.20 -6.03
C GLY A 249 -1.25 9.25 -5.62
N PHE A 250 -1.59 9.34 -4.32
CA PHE A 250 -2.44 10.41 -3.78
C PHE A 250 -1.74 11.21 -2.68
N LEU A 251 -1.01 10.53 -1.79
CA LEU A 251 -0.17 11.15 -0.78
C LEU A 251 1.26 11.32 -1.29
N ALA A 252 2.00 12.24 -0.67
CA ALA A 252 3.43 12.35 -0.88
C ALA A 252 4.15 11.03 -0.49
N PRO A 253 5.24 10.64 -1.17
CA PRO A 253 5.90 9.34 -0.94
C PRO A 253 6.30 9.09 0.52
N ASP A 254 6.81 10.11 1.22
CA ASP A 254 7.17 10.02 2.64
C ASP A 254 5.95 9.69 3.52
N GLN A 255 4.79 10.29 3.23
CA GLN A 255 3.54 10.04 3.94
C GLN A 255 2.98 8.64 3.65
N VAL A 256 3.14 8.13 2.42
CA VAL A 256 2.79 6.74 2.08
C VAL A 256 3.65 5.76 2.87
N LEU A 257 4.96 5.99 2.94
CA LEU A 257 5.88 5.14 3.69
C LEU A 257 5.59 5.15 5.19
N LEU A 258 5.22 6.31 5.76
CA LEU A 258 4.75 6.40 7.14
C LEU A 258 3.45 5.60 7.34
N LEU A 259 2.51 5.63 6.41
CA LEU A 259 1.29 4.82 6.48
C LEU A 259 1.63 3.32 6.45
N TRP A 260 2.55 2.93 5.56
CA TRP A 260 2.92 1.52 5.37
C TRP A 260 3.76 0.96 6.53
N ASP A 261 4.55 1.79 7.23
CA ASP A 261 5.15 1.42 8.52
C ASP A 261 4.07 0.89 9.47
N ARG A 262 2.88 1.52 9.49
CA ARG A 262 1.78 1.16 10.40
C ARG A 262 1.01 -0.06 9.89
N ILE A 263 0.88 -0.24 8.58
CA ILE A 263 0.34 -1.49 8.01
C ILE A 263 1.18 -2.67 8.47
N LEU A 264 2.51 -2.57 8.33
CA LEU A 264 3.43 -3.60 8.77
C LEU A 264 3.38 -3.78 10.29
N GLY A 265 3.48 -2.68 11.04
CA GLY A 265 3.58 -2.76 12.50
C GLY A 265 2.32 -3.28 13.20
N PHE A 266 1.14 -2.95 12.68
CA PHE A 266 -0.14 -3.49 13.17
C PHE A 266 -0.56 -4.77 12.47
N ASP A 267 0.14 -5.18 11.41
CA ASP A 267 -0.23 -6.31 10.55
C ASP A 267 -1.68 -6.22 10.03
N SER A 268 -2.11 -5.02 9.66
CA SER A 268 -3.50 -4.74 9.31
C SER A 268 -3.64 -3.64 8.27
N LEU A 269 -4.58 -3.83 7.35
CA LEU A 269 -4.97 -2.85 6.34
C LEU A 269 -6.10 -1.91 6.81
N GLU A 270 -6.68 -2.14 7.98
CA GLU A 270 -7.81 -1.34 8.50
C GLU A 270 -7.47 0.16 8.64
N ILE A 271 -6.19 0.46 8.88
CA ILE A 271 -5.71 1.84 8.99
C ILE A 271 -5.94 2.67 7.73
N LEU A 272 -6.07 2.03 6.56
CA LEU A 272 -6.43 2.69 5.31
C LEU A 272 -7.84 3.30 5.39
N SER A 273 -8.81 2.56 5.91
CA SER A 273 -10.18 3.04 6.11
C SER A 273 -10.24 4.12 7.20
N VAL A 274 -9.44 3.99 8.25
CA VAL A 274 -9.39 5.02 9.31
C VAL A 274 -8.82 6.32 8.76
N LEU A 275 -7.74 6.27 7.96
CA LEU A 275 -7.19 7.46 7.30
C LEU A 275 -8.22 8.11 6.39
N ALA A 276 -8.96 7.33 5.60
CA ALA A 276 -10.01 7.87 4.73
C ALA A 276 -11.07 8.65 5.53
N VAL A 277 -11.52 8.14 6.68
CA VAL A 277 -12.44 8.88 7.57
C VAL A 277 -11.78 10.13 8.13
N ALA A 278 -10.51 10.05 8.54
CA ALA A 278 -9.76 11.17 9.06
C ALA A 278 -9.69 12.33 8.04
N ILE A 279 -9.51 12.03 6.76
CA ILE A 279 -9.52 13.01 5.67
C ILE A 279 -10.89 13.69 5.54
N PHE A 280 -11.98 12.92 5.65
CA PHE A 280 -13.34 13.48 5.65
C PHE A 280 -13.56 14.41 6.85
N SER A 281 -13.16 14.00 8.05
CA SER A 281 -13.19 14.84 9.25
C SER A 281 -12.39 16.13 9.05
N TYR A 282 -11.18 16.04 8.48
CA TYR A 282 -10.33 17.20 8.22
C TYR A 282 -10.94 18.19 7.23
N ARG A 283 -11.66 17.69 6.21
CA ARG A 283 -12.33 18.51 5.19
C ARG A 283 -13.80 18.81 5.53
N ARG A 284 -14.23 18.56 6.77
CA ARG A 284 -15.64 18.63 7.20
C ARG A 284 -16.35 19.90 6.77
N THR A 285 -15.77 21.07 7.08
CA THR A 285 -16.40 22.38 6.81
C THR A 285 -16.72 22.55 5.34
N ASN A 286 -15.80 22.16 4.45
CA ASN A 286 -16.00 22.25 3.00
C ASN A 286 -17.00 21.19 2.51
N LEU A 287 -16.91 19.97 3.03
CA LEU A 287 -17.81 18.86 2.65
C LEU A 287 -19.28 19.10 3.04
N LEU A 288 -19.56 19.91 4.06
CA LEU A 288 -20.95 20.26 4.42
C LEU A 288 -21.55 21.34 3.51
N LEU A 289 -20.75 22.02 2.69
CA LEU A 289 -21.20 23.08 1.79
C LEU A 289 -21.53 22.58 0.38
N VAL A 290 -20.94 21.45 -0.03
CA VAL A 290 -21.11 20.88 -1.37
C VAL A 290 -22.49 20.25 -1.56
N LYS A 291 -22.97 20.18 -2.81
CA LYS A 291 -24.28 19.59 -3.13
C LYS A 291 -24.24 18.64 -4.34
N THR A 292 -23.07 18.43 -4.91
CA THR A 292 -22.88 17.58 -6.10
C THR A 292 -21.69 16.65 -5.91
N ASN A 293 -21.67 15.53 -6.64
CA ASN A 293 -20.53 14.60 -6.60
C ASN A 293 -19.23 15.25 -7.09
N ALA A 294 -19.30 16.13 -8.09
CA ALA A 294 -18.13 16.82 -8.63
C ALA A 294 -17.48 17.76 -7.59
N ASP A 295 -18.29 18.47 -6.81
CA ASP A 295 -17.78 19.34 -5.75
C ASP A 295 -17.13 18.52 -4.62
N VAL A 296 -17.68 17.34 -4.28
CA VAL A 296 -17.07 16.42 -3.32
C VAL A 296 -15.71 15.95 -3.82
N GLU A 297 -15.62 15.53 -5.09
CA GLU A 297 -14.36 15.14 -5.71
C GLU A 297 -13.35 16.28 -5.67
N ALA A 298 -13.76 17.52 -5.96
CA ALA A 298 -12.88 18.69 -5.91
C ALA A 298 -12.34 18.96 -4.49
N VAL A 299 -13.18 18.85 -3.45
CA VAL A 299 -12.75 19.02 -2.06
C VAL A 299 -11.76 17.95 -1.61
N LEU A 300 -11.87 16.75 -2.19
CA LEU A 300 -11.06 15.57 -1.85
C LEU A 300 -9.90 15.31 -2.84
N ALA A 301 -9.73 16.13 -3.87
CA ALA A 301 -8.79 15.84 -4.96
C ALA A 301 -7.32 15.91 -4.51
N ASP A 302 -6.96 16.92 -3.72
CA ASP A 302 -5.58 17.14 -3.28
C ASP A 302 -5.35 16.64 -1.84
N LEU A 303 -4.56 15.58 -1.76
CA LEU A 303 -4.10 14.98 -0.50
C LEU A 303 -2.59 15.16 -0.26
N THR A 304 -1.88 15.87 -1.13
CA THR A 304 -0.41 15.98 -1.08
C THR A 304 0.11 16.65 0.19
N SER A 305 -0.67 17.56 0.77
CA SER A 305 -0.35 18.28 2.01
C SER A 305 -0.71 17.54 3.30
N ILE A 306 -1.28 16.34 3.22
CA ILE A 306 -1.79 15.62 4.39
C ILE A 306 -0.66 15.02 5.23
N ARG A 307 -0.63 15.38 6.51
CA ARG A 307 0.22 14.75 7.53
C ARG A 307 -0.50 13.55 8.13
N VAL A 308 -0.19 12.35 7.62
CA VAL A 308 -0.93 11.12 7.87
C VAL A 308 -1.00 10.78 9.36
N ILE A 309 0.12 10.87 10.07
CA ILE A 309 0.21 10.42 11.46
C ILE A 309 -0.56 11.36 12.39
N SER A 310 -0.35 12.67 12.25
CA SER A 310 -1.11 13.69 12.98
C SER A 310 -2.61 13.51 12.77
N LEU A 311 -3.02 13.27 11.53
CA LEU A 311 -4.43 13.16 11.18
C LEU A 311 -5.08 11.88 11.73
N LEU A 312 -4.38 10.74 11.68
CA LEU A 312 -4.80 9.50 12.32
C LEU A 312 -4.94 9.66 13.84
N GLN A 313 -3.96 10.33 14.47
CA GLN A 313 -4.01 10.60 15.91
C GLN A 313 -5.23 11.44 16.28
N MET A 314 -5.53 12.47 15.49
CA MET A 314 -6.68 13.32 15.72
C MET A 314 -8.00 12.53 15.69
N VAL A 315 -8.27 11.79 14.61
CA VAL A 315 -9.58 11.11 14.47
C VAL A 315 -9.78 9.97 15.49
N MET A 316 -8.69 9.33 15.92
CA MET A 316 -8.74 8.20 16.84
C MET A 316 -8.79 8.61 18.31
N PHE A 317 -8.11 9.69 18.70
CA PHE A 317 -7.83 9.98 20.12
C PHE A 317 -8.27 11.36 20.60
N THR A 318 -8.58 12.30 19.70
CA THR A 318 -9.27 13.53 20.09
C THR A 318 -10.75 13.38 19.73
N ASN A 319 -11.59 13.29 20.76
CA ASN A 319 -13.03 13.47 20.64
C ASN A 319 -13.37 14.93 20.84
#